data_AF-A0A356Z4T7-F1
#
_entry.id   AF-A0A356Z4T7-F1
#
_cell.length_a   1.000
_cell.length_b   1.000
_cell.length_c   1.000
_cell.angle_alpha   90.00
_cell.angle_beta   90.00
_cell.angle_gamma   90.00
#
_symmetry.space_group_name_H-M   'P 1'
#
loop_
_entity.id
_entity.type
_entity.pdbx_description
1 polymer ?
#
loop_
_entity_poly.entity_id
_entity_poly.type
_entity_poly.pdbx_seq_one_letter_code
_entity_poly.pdbx_strand_id
1 'polypeptide(L)'
;MSQYDKCRGCGAPIIWVKTKDGKHMPCNPEEIEIDPAGAKTMCVVTDDGGLEWGSLVNRDNLFLPDRTVMGRVSHFTTCPKAERFRRR
;
A
#
# COMPACT_ATOMS: atom_id res chain seq x y z
N MET A 1 -11.93 -1.00 -19.63
CA MET A 1 -12.35 -1.70 -18.38
C MET A 1 -11.68 -0.99 -17.23
N SER A 2 -12.41 -0.39 -16.31
CA SER A 2 -11.80 0.33 -15.19
C SER A 2 -10.98 -0.65 -14.36
N GLN A 3 -9.66 -0.44 -14.28
CA GLN A 3 -8.70 -1.22 -13.50
C GLN A 3 -8.91 -1.09 -11.98
N TYR A 4 -9.93 -0.34 -11.57
CA TYR A 4 -10.22 0.08 -10.22
C TYR A 4 -11.66 -0.30 -9.83
N ASP A 5 -11.80 -0.84 -8.63
CA ASP A 5 -13.08 -1.03 -7.95
C ASP A 5 -13.38 0.18 -7.04
N LYS A 6 -14.59 0.26 -6.49
CA LYS A 6 -14.94 1.27 -5.48
C LYS A 6 -15.08 0.64 -4.10
N CYS A 7 -14.46 1.26 -3.11
CA CYS A 7 -14.63 0.90 -1.71
C CYS A 7 -16.10 1.04 -1.31
N ARG A 8 -16.70 -0.03 -0.80
CA ARG A 8 -18.12 -0.03 -0.37
C ARG A 8 -18.40 0.90 0.81
N GLY A 9 -17.38 1.32 1.55
CA GLY A 9 -17.52 2.22 2.70
C GLY A 9 -17.51 3.68 2.27
N CYS A 10 -16.39 4.14 1.73
CA CYS A 10 -16.14 5.55 1.40
C CYS A 10 -16.34 5.90 -0.08
N GLY A 11 -16.48 4.92 -0.98
CA GLY A 11 -16.65 5.15 -2.41
C GLY A 11 -15.34 5.43 -3.18
N ALA A 12 -14.20 5.53 -2.48
CA ALA A 12 -12.90 5.77 -3.09
C ALA A 12 -12.48 4.62 -4.03
N PRO A 13 -11.72 4.90 -5.10
CA PRO A 13 -11.17 3.87 -5.96
C PRO A 13 -10.18 3.00 -5.17
N ILE A 14 -10.23 1.69 -5.39
CA ILE A 14 -9.34 0.69 -4.81
C ILE A 14 -8.88 -0.28 -5.88
N ILE A 15 -7.72 -0.89 -5.65
CA ILE A 15 -7.31 -2.09 -6.37
C ILE A 15 -7.26 -3.28 -5.42
N TRP A 16 -7.44 -4.48 -5.96
CA TRP A 16 -7.28 -5.72 -5.20
C TRP A 16 -5.96 -6.36 -5.54
N VAL A 17 -5.03 -6.35 -4.59
CA VAL A 17 -3.75 -7.05 -4.70
C VAL A 17 -3.89 -8.42 -4.03
N LYS A 18 -3.50 -9.49 -4.71
CA LYS A 18 -3.48 -10.82 -4.11
C LYS A 18 -2.19 -10.97 -3.31
N THR A 19 -2.30 -11.05 -2.00
CA THR A 19 -1.17 -11.26 -1.08
C THR A 19 -0.56 -12.65 -1.26
N LYS A 20 0.69 -12.84 -0.80
CA LYS A 20 1.36 -14.15 -0.79
C LYS A 20 0.58 -15.23 -0.04
N ASP A 21 -0.19 -14.84 0.97
CA ASP A 21 -1.10 -15.72 1.71
C ASP A 21 -2.39 -16.08 0.94
N GLY A 22 -2.51 -15.65 -0.33
CA GLY A 22 -3.65 -15.90 -1.20
C GLY A 22 -4.87 -15.02 -0.94
N LYS A 23 -4.84 -14.14 0.07
CA LYS A 23 -5.94 -13.23 0.39
C LYS A 23 -5.90 -11.98 -0.49
N HIS A 24 -7.07 -11.44 -0.84
CA HIS A 24 -7.17 -10.18 -1.57
C HIS A 24 -7.14 -9.00 -0.59
N MET A 25 -6.20 -8.08 -0.80
CA MET A 25 -6.02 -6.86 -0.01
C MET A 25 -6.48 -5.65 -0.83
N PRO A 26 -7.44 -4.84 -0.33
CA PRO A 26 -7.79 -3.58 -0.96
C PRO A 26 -6.67 -2.57 -0.72
N CYS A 27 -6.08 -2.06 -1.79
CA CYS A 27 -5.02 -1.06 -1.75
C CYS A 27 -5.47 0.22 -2.46
N ASN A 28 -4.87 1.35 -2.08
CA ASN A 28 -5.04 2.58 -2.84
C ASN A 28 -4.43 2.41 -4.25
N PRO A 29 -5.02 3.04 -5.28
CA PRO A 29 -4.46 3.01 -6.63
C PRO A 29 -3.05 3.59 -6.75
N GLU A 30 -2.74 4.57 -5.91
CA GLU A 30 -1.47 5.31 -5.92
C GLU A 30 -0.31 4.42 -5.46
N GLU A 31 0.71 4.34 -6.31
CA GLU A 31 1.98 3.70 -6.01
C GLU A 31 2.90 4.69 -5.29
N ILE A 32 3.60 4.18 -4.28
CA ILE A 32 4.61 4.92 -3.54
C ILE A 32 5.90 4.13 -3.52
N GLU A 33 7.01 4.87 -3.47
CA GLU A 33 8.35 4.34 -3.36
C GLU A 33 8.81 4.41 -1.91
N ILE A 34 9.22 3.26 -1.35
CA ILE A 34 9.79 3.20 -0.01
C ILE A 34 11.24 2.70 -0.05
N ASP A 35 12.01 3.17 0.92
CA ASP A 35 13.29 2.61 1.31
C ASP A 35 13.06 1.53 2.38
N PRO A 36 13.25 0.24 2.07
CA PRO A 36 13.09 -0.85 3.03
C PRO A 36 14.21 -0.90 4.09
N ALA A 37 15.36 -0.26 3.84
CA ALA A 37 16.45 -0.14 4.82
C ALA A 37 16.23 1.03 5.79
N GLY A 38 15.36 1.96 5.45
CA GLY A 38 15.01 3.13 6.25
C GLY A 38 14.11 2.82 7.46
N ALA A 39 13.59 3.88 8.08
CA ALA A 39 12.73 3.76 9.25
C ALA A 39 11.39 3.10 8.87
N LYS A 40 10.90 2.13 9.66
CA LYS A 40 9.64 1.41 9.42
C LYS A 40 8.40 2.24 9.74
N THR A 41 8.26 3.37 9.06
CA THR A 41 7.18 4.35 9.25
C THR A 41 5.89 3.98 8.52
N MET A 42 6.00 3.22 7.43
CA MET A 42 4.85 2.80 6.64
C MET A 42 5.04 1.41 6.05
N CYS A 43 3.92 0.83 5.64
CA CYS A 43 3.83 -0.50 5.08
C CYS A 43 3.16 -0.42 3.71
N VAL A 44 3.82 -0.99 2.70
CA VAL A 44 3.29 -1.10 1.34
C VAL A 44 3.05 -2.55 0.97
N VAL A 45 2.03 -2.75 0.15
CA VAL A 45 1.75 -4.01 -0.52
C VAL A 45 2.35 -3.91 -1.92
N THR A 46 3.29 -4.79 -2.23
CA THR A 46 3.92 -4.88 -3.55
C THR A 46 3.03 -5.67 -4.51
N ASP A 47 3.23 -5.51 -5.82
CA ASP A 47 2.38 -6.19 -6.82
C ASP A 47 2.53 -7.71 -6.86
N ASP A 48 3.65 -8.24 -6.36
CA ASP A 48 3.84 -9.68 -6.11
C ASP A 48 3.09 -10.17 -4.85
N GLY A 49 2.31 -9.30 -4.21
CA GLY A 49 1.57 -9.60 -2.99
C GLY A 49 2.42 -9.64 -1.73
N GLY A 50 3.66 -9.15 -1.81
CA GLY A 50 4.55 -8.97 -0.67
C GLY A 50 4.11 -7.79 0.21
N LEU A 51 4.60 -7.81 1.45
CA LEU A 51 4.37 -6.76 2.42
C LEU A 51 5.73 -6.21 2.85
N GLU A 52 6.01 -4.96 2.50
CA GLU A 52 7.32 -4.35 2.73
C GLU A 52 7.15 -3.12 3.62
N TRP A 53 8.04 -2.99 4.61
CA TRP A 53 8.05 -1.89 5.56
C TRP A 53 9.24 -0.99 5.28
N GLY A 54 9.03 0.32 5.41
CA GLY A 54 10.10 1.29 5.17
C GLY A 54 9.66 2.73 5.38
N SER A 55 10.49 3.63 4.89
CA SER A 55 10.24 5.07 4.87
C SER A 55 10.06 5.57 3.45
N LEU A 56 9.30 6.65 3.26
CA LEU A 56 9.18 7.29 1.95
C LEU A 56 10.56 7.68 1.41
N VAL A 57 10.81 7.36 0.14
CA VAL A 57 12.02 7.82 -0.53
C VAL A 57 11.91 9.32 -0.76
N ASN A 58 12.80 10.07 -0.13
CA ASN A 58 12.97 11.50 -0.41
C ASN A 58 14.15 11.66 -1.38
N ARG A 59 13.84 12.00 -2.64
CA ARG A 59 14.85 12.18 -3.69
C ARG A 59 15.66 13.47 -3.57
N ASP A 60 15.22 14.41 -2.72
CA ASP A 60 15.96 15.63 -2.40
C ASP A 60 17.02 15.40 -1.31
N ASN A 61 17.08 14.21 -0.71
CA ASN A 61 18.13 13.86 0.25
C ASN A 61 19.48 13.66 -0.44
N LEU A 62 20.54 14.10 0.23
CA LEU A 62 21.94 13.89 -0.19
C LEU A 62 22.33 12.41 -0.28
N PHE A 63 21.61 11.54 0.43
CA PHE A 63 21.80 10.10 0.43
C PHE A 63 20.54 9.43 -0.09
N LEU A 64 20.64 8.89 -1.30
CA LEU A 64 19.60 8.04 -1.88
C LEU A 64 19.79 6.61 -1.38
N PRO A 65 18.70 5.86 -1.14
CA PRO A 65 18.79 4.46 -0.76
C PRO A 65 19.32 3.59 -1.90
N ASP A 66 20.14 2.60 -1.57
CA ASP A 66 20.72 1.65 -2.53
C ASP A 66 19.65 0.76 -3.19
N ARG A 67 18.55 0.53 -2.49
CA ARG A 67 17.40 -0.24 -2.97
C ARG A 67 16.12 0.47 -2.59
N THR A 68 15.18 0.53 -3.53
CA THR A 68 13.82 0.99 -3.28
C THR A 68 12.82 -0.10 -3.62
N VAL A 69 11.63 0.01 -3.03
CA VAL A 69 10.50 -0.87 -3.30
C VAL A 69 9.30 -0.02 -3.67
N MET A 70 8.71 -0.31 -4.82
CA MET A 70 7.43 0.24 -5.24
C MET A 70 6.29 -0.62 -4.70
N GLY A 71 5.30 0.02 -4.11
CA GLY A 71 4.10 -0.66 -3.66
C GLY A 71 2.97 0.31 -3.36
N ARG A 72 1.87 -0.22 -2.85
CA ARG A 72 0.66 0.55 -2.58
C ARG A 72 0.27 0.45 -1.13
N VAL A 73 -0.28 1.53 -0.60
CA VAL A 73 -0.75 1.56 0.78
C VAL A 73 -2.07 0.80 0.89
N SER A 74 -2.22 -0.02 1.95
CA SER A 74 -3.50 -0.67 2.24
C SER A 74 -4.59 0.37 2.45
N HIS A 75 -5.71 0.24 1.74
CA HIS A 75 -6.84 1.15 1.85
C HIS A 75 -7.46 1.13 3.25
N PHE A 76 -7.23 0.08 4.05
CA PHE A 76 -7.70 0.04 5.44
C PHE A 76 -7.04 1.09 6.35
N THR A 77 -5.93 1.69 5.93
CA THR A 77 -5.24 2.75 6.67
C THR A 77 -5.79 4.14 6.32
N THR A 78 -6.26 4.33 5.09
CA THR A 78 -6.75 5.62 4.58
C THR A 78 -8.28 5.72 4.58
N CYS A 79 -9.00 4.59 4.65
CA CYS A 79 -10.46 4.59 4.62
C CYS A 79 -11.06 5.03 5.97
N PRO A 80 -11.88 6.10 6.01
CA PRO A 80 -12.52 6.56 7.25
C PRO A 80 -13.58 5.59 7.78
N LYS A 81 -13.99 4.60 6.98
CA LYS A 81 -14.97 3.56 7.36
C LYS A 81 -14.33 2.17 7.45
N ALA A 82 -12.99 2.09 7.52
CA ALA A 82 -12.24 0.83 7.54
C ALA A 82 -12.71 -0.13 8.66
N GLU A 83 -13.04 0.42 9.84
CA GLU A 83 -13.45 -0.36 11.01
C GLU A 83 -14.67 -1.24 10.76
N ARG A 84 -15.59 -0.82 9.88
CA ARG A 84 -16.79 -1.58 9.53
C ARG A 84 -16.48 -2.89 8.79
N PHE A 85 -15.29 -3.01 8.22
CA PHE A 85 -14.86 -4.16 7.42
C PHE A 85 -13.88 -5.06 8.16
N ARG A 86 -13.27 -4.58 9.26
CA ARG A 86 -12.40 -5.40 10.10
C ARG A 86 -13.28 -6.33 10.93
N ARG A 87 -13.19 -7.64 10.69
CA ARG A 87 -13.80 -8.65 11.57
C ARG A 87 -12.92 -8.78 12.82
N ARG A 88 -13.56 -8.75 13.99
CA ARG A 88 -12.93 -9.03 15.30
C ARG A 88 -12.65 -10.52 15.45
#